data_AF-A0A6V7JME3-F1
#
_entry.id   AF-A0A6V7JME3-F1
#
_cell.length_a   1.000
_cell.length_b   1.000
_cell.length_c   1.000
_cell.angle_alpha   90.00
_cell.angle_beta   90.00
_cell.angle_gamma   90.00
#
_symmetry.space_group_name_H-M   'P 1'
#
loop_
_entity.id
_entity.type
_entity.pdbx_description
1 polymer ?
#
loop_
_entity_poly.entity_id
_entity_poly.type
_entity_poly.pdbx_seq_one_letter_code
_entity_poly.pdbx_strand_id
1 'polypeptide(L)'
;LVEDEGLEMKDLVGVTMYVKDLSQYSTINDVYSTKISQVNPPVRVCIQCPLNIPVVIDALAYKGIHKDDEETVLQRHTMHVQSISHWSPASIGPYSQAVR
;
A
#
# COMPACT_ATOMS: atom_id res chain seq x y z
N LEU A 1 3.83 12.94 8.59
CA LEU A 1 4.52 12.81 7.28
C LEU A 1 3.56 13.00 6.13
N VAL A 2 2.63 12.08 5.86
CA VAL A 2 1.69 12.20 4.72
C VAL A 2 0.84 13.48 4.81
N GLU A 3 0.21 13.71 5.98
CA GLU A 3 -0.61 14.91 6.22
C GLU A 3 0.23 16.20 6.23
N ASP A 4 1.47 16.14 6.70
CA ASP A 4 2.39 17.29 6.75
C ASP A 4 2.79 17.77 5.34
N GLU A 5 2.82 16.85 4.37
CA GLU A 5 3.07 17.14 2.95
C GLU A 5 1.77 17.52 2.19
N GLY A 6 0.65 17.70 2.90
CA GLY A 6 -0.64 18.03 2.30
C GLY A 6 -1.21 16.91 1.42
N LEU A 7 -0.88 15.66 1.76
CA LEU A 7 -1.38 14.44 1.15
C LEU A 7 -2.34 13.74 2.12
N GLU A 8 -3.19 12.88 1.59
CA GLU A 8 -4.05 12.01 2.36
C GLU A 8 -3.57 10.55 2.27
N MET A 9 -3.97 9.70 3.23
CA MET A 9 -3.67 8.27 3.19
C MET A 9 -4.20 7.57 1.92
N LYS A 10 -5.22 8.15 1.26
CA LYS A 10 -5.76 7.68 -0.03
C LYS A 10 -4.82 7.93 -1.21
N ASP A 11 -3.86 8.84 -1.05
CA ASP A 11 -2.88 9.19 -2.09
C ASP A 11 -1.71 8.20 -2.12
N LEU A 12 -1.65 7.25 -1.15
CA LEU A 12 -0.65 6.18 -1.14
C LEU A 12 -0.85 5.22 -2.32
N VAL A 13 0.22 5.04 -3.09
CA VAL A 13 0.27 4.16 -4.27
C VAL A 13 1.16 2.93 -4.04
N GLY A 14 2.15 3.02 -3.16
CA GLY A 14 3.04 1.92 -2.82
C GLY A 14 3.48 1.95 -1.36
N VAL A 15 3.62 0.78 -0.75
CA VAL A 15 4.17 0.61 0.59
C VAL A 15 5.10 -0.61 0.62
N THR A 16 6.31 -0.40 1.10
CA THR A 16 7.27 -1.48 1.37
C THR A 16 7.49 -1.59 2.87
N MET A 17 7.14 -2.74 3.44
CA MET A 17 7.30 -3.07 4.85
C MET A 17 8.48 -3.99 5.03
N TYR A 18 9.46 -3.53 5.78
CA TYR A 18 10.60 -4.31 6.22
C TYR A 18 10.36 -4.73 7.67
N VAL A 19 10.30 -6.02 7.92
CA VAL A 19 9.97 -6.58 9.23
C VAL A 19 11.18 -7.35 9.76
N LYS A 20 11.48 -7.21 11.05
CA LYS A 20 12.57 -7.96 11.69
C LYS A 20 12.26 -9.45 11.80
N ASP A 21 11.03 -9.78 12.16
CA ASP A 21 10.54 -11.14 12.38
C ASP A 21 9.12 -11.30 11.84
N LEU A 22 8.95 -12.10 10.79
CA LEU A 22 7.65 -12.40 10.17
C LEU A 22 6.75 -13.27 11.06
N SER A 23 7.24 -13.82 12.17
CA SER A 23 6.35 -14.44 13.17
C SER A 23 5.30 -13.46 13.70
N GLN A 24 5.63 -12.17 13.72
CA GLN A 24 4.77 -11.08 14.18
C GLN A 24 3.85 -10.53 13.07
N TYR A 25 3.87 -11.15 11.88
CA TYR A 25 3.19 -10.61 10.71
C TYR A 25 1.68 -10.45 10.89
N SER A 26 1.01 -11.37 11.60
CA SER A 26 -0.44 -11.24 11.87
C SER A 26 -0.76 -9.95 12.60
N THR A 27 -0.05 -9.66 13.70
CA THR A 27 -0.22 -8.44 14.49
C THR A 27 0.08 -7.19 13.69
N ILE A 28 1.13 -7.23 12.86
CA ILE A 28 1.49 -6.12 11.97
C ILE A 28 0.39 -5.88 10.93
N ASN A 29 -0.14 -6.95 10.33
CA ASN A 29 -1.18 -6.87 9.30
C ASN A 29 -2.50 -6.33 9.86
N ASP A 30 -2.87 -6.70 11.08
CA ASP A 30 -4.07 -6.19 11.75
C ASP A 30 -3.97 -4.67 11.93
N VAL A 31 -2.86 -4.19 12.50
CA VAL A 31 -2.61 -2.75 12.66
C VAL A 31 -2.58 -2.04 11.31
N TYR A 32 -1.87 -2.59 10.32
CA TYR A 32 -1.81 -2.04 8.97
C TYR A 32 -3.20 -1.87 8.36
N SER A 33 -4.06 -2.89 8.48
CA SER A 33 -5.41 -2.89 7.92
C SER A 33 -6.32 -1.84 8.57
N THR A 34 -6.11 -1.53 9.86
CA THR A 34 -6.86 -0.43 10.52
C THR A 34 -6.45 0.95 10.06
N LYS A 35 -5.22 1.11 9.55
CA LYS A 35 -4.66 2.40 9.12
C LYS A 35 -4.82 2.64 7.62
N ILE A 36 -4.79 1.59 6.82
CA ILE A 36 -4.91 1.64 5.36
C ILE A 36 -6.13 0.83 4.93
N SER A 37 -7.31 1.38 5.21
CA SER A 37 -8.62 0.78 4.93
C SER A 37 -9.34 1.44 3.75
N GLN A 38 -8.61 1.68 2.65
CA GLN A 38 -9.15 2.31 1.45
C GLN A 38 -9.61 1.25 0.43
N VAL A 39 -10.61 1.59 -0.40
CA VAL A 39 -11.18 0.70 -1.44
C VAL A 39 -10.10 0.22 -2.43
N ASN A 40 -9.16 1.12 -2.77
CA ASN A 40 -8.03 0.84 -3.66
C ASN A 40 -6.71 1.02 -2.89
N PRO A 41 -6.31 0.05 -2.06
CA PRO A 41 -5.09 0.13 -1.25
C PRO A 41 -3.83 0.21 -2.13
N PRO A 42 -2.72 0.77 -1.62
CA PRO A 42 -1.46 0.79 -2.33
C PRO A 42 -0.97 -0.63 -2.65
N VAL A 43 -0.06 -0.73 -3.63
CA VAL A 43 0.75 -1.95 -3.79
C VAL A 43 1.55 -2.16 -2.51
N ARG A 44 1.58 -3.40 -2.01
CA ARG A 44 2.28 -3.74 -0.77
C ARG A 44 3.35 -4.79 -1.00
N VAL A 45 4.56 -4.50 -0.53
CA VAL A 45 5.65 -5.47 -0.36
C VAL A 45 5.90 -5.64 1.12
N CYS A 46 6.02 -6.89 1.60
CA CYS A 46 6.37 -7.19 2.98
C CYS A 46 7.49 -8.24 2.99
N ILE A 47 8.65 -7.90 3.56
CA ILE A 47 9.80 -8.80 3.60
C ILE A 47 10.45 -8.84 4.98
N GLN A 48 11.04 -9.98 5.32
CA GLN A 48 11.91 -10.07 6.49
C GLN A 48 13.32 -9.62 6.15
N CYS A 49 13.93 -8.79 6.98
CA CYS A 49 15.35 -8.46 6.88
C CYS A 49 15.96 -8.18 8.26
N PRO A 50 17.29 -8.31 8.40
CA PRO A 50 17.98 -8.04 9.67
C PRO A 50 17.91 -6.54 9.99
N LEU A 51 17.03 -6.18 10.93
CA LEU A 51 16.82 -4.81 11.40
C LEU A 51 17.09 -4.68 12.89
N ASN A 52 17.56 -3.49 13.30
CA ASN A 52 17.70 -3.13 14.71
C ASN A 52 16.37 -2.72 15.37
N ILE A 53 15.33 -2.50 14.55
CA ILE A 53 13.98 -2.11 14.99
C ILE A 53 12.93 -3.08 14.42
N PRO A 54 11.73 -3.19 15.04
CA PRO A 54 10.76 -4.23 14.67
C PRO A 54 10.22 -4.12 13.24
N VAL A 55 9.92 -2.89 12.79
CA VAL A 55 9.32 -2.61 11.48
C VAL A 55 9.86 -1.28 10.95
N VAL A 56 10.17 -1.25 9.66
CA VAL A 56 10.40 -0.01 8.87
C VAL A 56 9.40 0.01 7.73
N ILE A 57 8.78 1.17 7.50
CA ILE A 57 7.83 1.38 6.41
C ILE A 57 8.37 2.45 5.49
N ASP A 58 8.52 2.09 4.22
CA ASP A 58 8.73 3.01 3.11
C ASP A 58 7.41 3.16 2.35
N ALA A 59 7.03 4.40 2.01
CA ALA A 59 5.73 4.72 1.46
C ALA A 59 5.86 5.71 0.31
N LEU A 60 5.22 5.37 -0.80
CA LEU A 60 5.13 6.19 -2.00
C LEU A 60 3.70 6.72 -2.14
N ALA A 61 3.57 8.03 -2.30
CA ALA A 61 2.31 8.73 -2.51
C ALA A 61 2.32 9.50 -3.84
N TYR A 62 1.14 9.66 -4.44
CA TYR A 62 0.94 10.45 -5.64
C TYR A 62 -0.29 11.34 -5.49
N LYS A 63 -0.11 12.65 -5.63
CA LYS A 63 -1.20 13.63 -5.69
C LYS A 63 -1.57 13.87 -7.13
N GLY A 64 -2.82 13.59 -7.49
CA GLY A 64 -3.35 13.97 -8.80
C GLY A 64 -3.29 15.48 -8.99
N ILE A 65 -2.70 15.94 -10.10
CA ILE A 65 -2.72 17.35 -10.47
C ILE A 65 -4.02 17.61 -11.24
N HIS A 66 -4.94 18.35 -10.65
CA HIS A 66 -6.04 18.97 -11.39
C HIS A 66 -5.49 20.23 -12.07
N LYS A 67 -5.28 20.19 -13.38
CA LYS A 67 -5.12 21.41 -14.17
C LYS A 67 -6.51 21.88 -14.57
N ASP A 68 -6.85 23.12 -14.19
CA ASP A 68 -8.14 23.75 -14.46
C ASP A 68 -8.42 24.05 -15.95
N ASP A 69 -7.51 23.69 -16.86
CA ASP A 69 -7.70 23.80 -18.31
C ASP A 69 -7.34 22.48 -19.00
N GLU A 70 -8.31 21.93 -19.73
CA GLU A 70 -8.25 20.83 -20.71
C GLU A 70 -7.88 19.40 -20.21
N GLU A 71 -8.94 18.63 -19.92
CA GLU A 71 -9.21 17.24 -20.33
C GLU A 71 -8.14 16.14 -20.18
N THR A 72 -7.13 16.29 -19.31
CA THR A 72 -6.32 15.13 -18.88
C THR A 72 -6.10 15.11 -17.38
N VAL A 73 -7.13 14.66 -16.66
CA VAL A 73 -6.94 14.24 -15.27
C VAL A 73 -6.17 12.92 -15.30
N LEU A 74 -4.90 12.95 -14.90
CA LEU A 74 -4.11 11.74 -14.65
C LEU A 74 -4.65 11.06 -13.40
N GLN A 75 -5.75 10.33 -13.58
CA GLN A 75 -6.43 9.56 -12.54
C GLN A 75 -5.63 8.31 -12.19
N ARG A 76 -5.48 8.06 -10.88
CA ARG A 76 -4.88 6.84 -10.35
C ARG A 76 -5.65 5.63 -10.87
N HIS A 77 -4.98 4.76 -11.61
CA HIS A 77 -5.58 3.52 -12.08
C HIS A 77 -5.05 2.34 -11.27
N THR A 78 -5.94 1.63 -10.56
CA THR A 78 -5.56 0.49 -9.71
C THR A 78 -6.07 -0.81 -10.29
N MET A 79 -5.18 -1.78 -10.45
CA MET A 79 -5.55 -3.14 -10.85
C MET A 79 -5.59 -4.07 -9.64
N HIS A 80 -6.77 -4.63 -9.40
CA HIS A 80 -6.97 -5.71 -8.43
C HIS A 80 -6.86 -7.04 -9.15
N VAL A 81 -6.00 -7.91 -8.65
CA VAL A 81 -5.87 -9.26 -9.18
C VAL A 81 -6.12 -10.23 -8.03
N GLN A 82 -7.19 -11.01 -8.18
CA GLN A 82 -7.54 -12.06 -7.25
C GLN A 82 -7.09 -13.40 -7.84
N SER A 83 -6.34 -14.17 -7.05
CA SER A 83 -6.05 -15.56 -7.41
C SER A 83 -7.35 -16.35 -7.43
N ILE A 84 -7.57 -17.12 -8.50
CA ILE A 84 -8.67 -18.11 -8.61
C ILE A 84 -8.23 -19.53 -8.22
N SER A 85 -6.96 -19.75 -7.86
CA SER A 85 -6.43 -21.08 -7.57
C SER A 85 -6.24 -21.32 -6.07
N HIS A 86 -6.51 -22.55 -5.65
CA HIS A 86 -6.35 -23.02 -4.27
C HIS A 86 -4.89 -23.07 -3.79
N TRP A 87 -3.92 -22.89 -4.69
CA TRP A 87 -2.47 -23.01 -4.45
C TRP A 87 -1.77 -21.66 -4.27
N SER A 88 -2.39 -20.57 -4.71
CA SER A 88 -1.88 -19.23 -4.46
C SER A 88 -2.72 -18.60 -3.38
N PRO A 89 -2.16 -18.34 -2.18
CA PRO A 89 -2.84 -17.58 -1.15
C PRO A 89 -3.42 -16.30 -1.76
N ALA A 90 -4.71 -16.02 -1.53
CA ALA A 90 -5.22 -14.67 -1.75
C ALA A 90 -4.44 -13.79 -0.78
N SER A 91 -3.45 -13.04 -1.26
CA SER A 91 -2.29 -12.65 -0.44
C SER A 91 -2.66 -11.71 0.72
N ILE A 92 -3.07 -12.31 1.82
CA ILE A 92 -3.04 -11.82 3.19
C ILE A 92 -3.53 -10.36 3.37
N GLY A 93 -4.66 -10.01 2.75
CA GLY A 93 -5.35 -8.74 2.94
C GLY A 93 -5.63 -7.97 1.64
N PRO A 94 -6.27 -6.79 1.72
CA PRO A 94 -6.57 -5.96 0.56
C PRO A 94 -5.30 -5.24 0.07
N TYR A 95 -4.86 -5.52 -1.15
CA TYR A 95 -3.77 -4.80 -1.82
C TYR A 95 -4.03 -4.74 -3.34
N SER A 96 -3.66 -3.63 -3.97
CA SER A 96 -3.61 -3.56 -5.43
C SER A 96 -2.31 -4.21 -5.95
N GLN A 97 -2.34 -4.86 -7.11
CA GLN A 97 -1.13 -5.43 -7.70
C GLN A 97 -0.36 -4.41 -8.55
N ALA A 98 -1.06 -3.45 -9.13
CA ALA A 98 -0.45 -2.36 -9.88
C ALA A 98 -1.22 -1.05 -9.67
N VAL A 99 -0.48 0.05 -9.64
CA VAL A 99 -1.00 1.41 -9.72
C VAL A 99 -0.30 2.12 -10.87
N ARG A 100 -1.06 2.75 -11.76
CA ARG A 100 -0.60 3.58 -12.89
C ARG A 100 -1.11 5.01 -12.74
#